data_AF-A0A6L8XY23-F1
#
_entry.id   AF-A0A6L8XY23-F1
#
_cell.length_a   1.000
_cell.length_b   1.000
_cell.length_c   1.000
_cell.angle_alpha   90.00
_cell.angle_beta   90.00
_cell.angle_gamma   90.00
#
_symmetry.space_group_name_H-M   'P 1'
#
loop_
_entity.id
_entity.type
_entity.pdbx_description
1 polymer ?
#
loop_
_entity_poly.entity_id
_entity_poly.type
_entity_poly.pdbx_seq_one_letter_code
_entity_poly.pdbx_strand_id
1 'polypeptide(L)'
;MDWRQDKDYLDYIDSGESAAVYIVKNIVKSLDTKNMWVDVVSINTYYKRGSGNIAFNWIVVELFPRKIKPKYDTDPDYNRYLTWLTAHEDIEKQRDSGFHGEKFLVLCDLYDKNKNKFTTHTVIAKKYWEPMEAYRPMEIKNPVDPEWEYRVRAVKKVNAKQIRYIVENEFELEEKIRKNRRPTLRILGIEDGAPRSTKRH
;
A
#
# COMPACT_ATOMS: atom_id res chain seq x y z
N MET A 1 2.49 -31.56 -1.92
CA MET A 1 1.40 -30.58 -2.13
C MET A 1 1.98 -29.49 -3.02
N ASP A 2 1.33 -29.17 -4.14
CA ASP A 2 1.80 -28.07 -5.00
C ASP A 2 1.41 -26.75 -4.36
N TRP A 3 2.38 -26.02 -3.82
CA TRP A 3 2.15 -24.76 -3.11
C TRP A 3 1.51 -23.69 -3.99
N ARG A 4 1.60 -23.82 -5.32
CA ARG A 4 0.95 -22.93 -6.29
C ARG A 4 -0.57 -23.10 -6.32
N GLN A 5 -1.09 -24.14 -5.68
CA GLN A 5 -2.52 -24.44 -5.56
C GLN A 5 -3.00 -24.26 -4.11
N ASP A 6 -2.13 -23.79 -3.22
CA ASP A 6 -2.51 -23.47 -1.84
C ASP A 6 -3.44 -22.25 -1.86
N LYS A 7 -4.72 -22.48 -1.59
CA LYS A 7 -5.77 -21.47 -1.71
C LYS A 7 -5.54 -20.31 -0.75
N ASP A 8 -5.11 -20.57 0.48
CA ASP A 8 -4.92 -19.53 1.49
C ASP A 8 -3.76 -18.61 1.09
N TYR A 9 -2.72 -19.17 0.46
CA TYR A 9 -1.63 -18.37 -0.09
C TYR A 9 -2.04 -17.54 -1.31
N LEU A 10 -2.88 -18.09 -2.20
CA LEU A 10 -3.41 -17.35 -3.34
C LEU A 10 -4.33 -16.21 -2.89
N ASP A 11 -5.22 -16.46 -1.93
CA ASP A 11 -6.12 -15.45 -1.36
C ASP A 11 -5.31 -14.33 -0.65
N TYR A 12 -4.20 -14.67 0.03
CA TYR A 12 -3.24 -13.70 0.58
C TYR A 12 -2.59 -12.80 -0.50
N ILE A 13 -2.32 -13.35 -1.68
CA ILE A 13 -1.78 -12.57 -2.80
C ILE A 13 -2.86 -11.66 -3.37
N ASP A 14 -4.03 -12.21 -3.68
CA ASP A 14 -5.09 -11.55 -4.43
C ASP A 14 -5.83 -10.48 -3.60
N SER A 15 -5.93 -10.66 -2.29
CA SER A 15 -6.52 -9.67 -1.36
C SER A 15 -5.71 -8.36 -1.27
N GLY A 16 -4.44 -8.39 -1.68
CA GLY A 16 -3.50 -7.28 -1.50
C GLY A 16 -2.76 -7.28 -0.16
N GLU A 17 -2.97 -8.29 0.70
CA GLU A 17 -2.20 -8.44 1.94
C GLU A 17 -0.70 -8.60 1.67
N SER A 18 -0.34 -9.35 0.62
CA SER A 18 1.05 -9.46 0.16
C SER A 18 1.69 -8.10 -0.17
N ALA A 19 0.95 -7.22 -0.83
CA ALA A 19 1.38 -5.86 -1.13
C ALA A 19 1.46 -5.00 0.13
N ALA A 20 0.51 -5.14 1.07
CA ALA A 20 0.56 -4.45 2.36
C ALA A 20 1.81 -4.84 3.17
N VAL A 21 2.13 -6.13 3.26
CA VAL A 21 3.36 -6.63 3.89
C VAL A 21 4.59 -6.07 3.20
N TYR A 22 4.62 -6.04 1.86
CA TYR A 22 5.72 -5.45 1.10
C TYR A 22 5.92 -3.96 1.43
N ILE A 23 4.83 -3.16 1.46
CA ILE A 23 4.86 -1.73 1.79
C ILE A 23 5.45 -1.53 3.18
N VAL A 24 4.95 -2.26 4.19
CA VAL A 24 5.40 -2.12 5.57
C VAL A 24 6.86 -2.53 5.74
N LYS A 25 7.31 -3.61 5.10
CA LYS A 25 8.68 -4.10 5.26
C LYS A 25 9.73 -3.32 4.47
N ASN A 26 9.38 -2.86 3.27
CA ASN A 26 10.38 -2.34 2.32
C ASN A 26 10.27 -0.84 2.10
N ILE A 27 9.09 -0.25 2.25
CA ILE A 27 8.84 1.16 1.92
C ILE A 27 8.75 2.01 3.19
N VAL A 28 8.07 1.54 4.23
CA VAL A 28 7.99 2.25 5.51
C VAL A 28 9.35 2.26 6.21
N LYS A 29 10.02 3.41 6.20
CA LYS A 29 11.35 3.58 6.82
C LYS A 29 11.31 3.91 8.32
N SER A 30 10.16 4.35 8.82
CA SER A 30 9.99 4.77 10.22
C SER A 30 9.70 3.61 11.18
N LEU A 31 9.55 2.38 10.68
CA LEU A 31 9.35 1.18 11.48
C LEU A 31 10.56 0.26 11.29
N ASP A 32 11.12 -0.26 12.40
CA ASP A 32 12.11 -1.33 12.31
C ASP A 32 11.42 -2.68 12.19
N THR A 33 11.40 -3.23 10.97
CA THR A 33 10.78 -4.53 10.67
C THR A 33 11.82 -5.62 10.37
N LYS A 34 13.12 -5.37 10.58
CA LYS A 34 14.19 -6.28 10.13
C LYS A 34 14.01 -7.69 10.70
N ASN A 35 13.74 -7.77 12.00
CA ASN A 35 13.54 -9.01 12.75
C ASN A 35 12.08 -9.22 13.16
N MET A 36 11.14 -8.64 12.41
CA MET A 36 9.70 -8.74 12.69
C MET A 36 8.95 -9.48 11.57
N TRP A 37 7.96 -10.28 11.95
CA TRP A 37 6.83 -10.62 11.11
C TRP A 37 5.84 -9.47 11.09
N VAL A 38 5.16 -9.32 9.95
CA VAL A 38 4.11 -8.33 9.75
C VAL A 38 2.84 -9.09 9.52
N ASP A 39 1.92 -8.98 10.48
CA ASP A 39 0.58 -9.52 10.37
C ASP A 39 -0.37 -8.41 9.89
N VAL A 40 -1.23 -8.70 8.92
CA VAL A 40 -2.17 -7.72 8.38
C VAL A 40 -3.49 -7.86 9.14
N VAL A 41 -3.83 -6.86 9.94
CA VAL A 41 -5.03 -6.89 10.81
C VAL A 41 -6.26 -6.36 10.08
N SER A 42 -6.09 -5.33 9.25
CA SER A 42 -7.16 -4.75 8.45
C SER A 42 -6.57 -3.98 7.29
N ILE A 43 -7.15 -4.17 6.10
CA ILE A 43 -6.88 -3.37 4.92
C ILE A 43 -8.21 -2.94 4.33
N ASN A 44 -8.22 -1.77 3.69
CA ASN A 44 -9.28 -1.41 2.77
C ASN A 44 -8.64 -0.93 1.48
N THR A 45 -9.04 -1.58 0.39
CA THR A 45 -8.39 -1.48 -0.91
C THR A 45 -9.33 -0.88 -1.94
N TYR A 46 -8.76 -0.29 -2.99
CA TYR A 46 -9.49 0.14 -4.16
C TYR A 46 -8.60 0.07 -5.40
N TYR A 47 -9.19 -0.10 -6.58
CA TYR A 47 -8.42 -0.09 -7.83
C TYR A 47 -8.10 1.33 -8.27
N LYS A 48 -6.81 1.63 -8.44
CA LYS A 48 -6.38 2.94 -8.92
C LYS A 48 -6.63 3.05 -10.42
N ARG A 49 -7.61 3.90 -10.79
CA ARG A 49 -7.97 4.19 -12.19
C ARG A 49 -6.72 4.54 -13.02
N GLY A 50 -6.58 3.86 -14.16
CA GLY A 50 -5.46 4.03 -15.08
C GLY A 50 -4.22 3.19 -14.77
N SER A 51 -4.16 2.53 -13.59
CA SER A 51 -3.05 1.63 -13.24
C SER A 51 -3.40 0.15 -13.34
N GLY A 52 -4.66 -0.22 -13.07
CA GLY A 52 -5.05 -1.62 -12.84
C GLY A 52 -4.56 -2.20 -11.51
N ASN A 53 -3.75 -1.46 -10.75
CA ASN A 53 -3.14 -1.89 -9.50
C ASN A 53 -4.03 -1.59 -8.29
N ILE A 54 -3.89 -2.41 -7.27
CA ILE A 54 -4.48 -2.21 -5.94
C ILE A 54 -3.85 -0.96 -5.30
N ALA A 55 -4.68 -0.14 -4.68
CA ALA A 55 -4.29 0.95 -3.80
C ALA A 55 -5.02 0.81 -2.47
N PHE A 56 -4.57 1.56 -1.46
CA PHE A 56 -5.04 1.39 -0.08
C PHE A 56 -5.62 2.69 0.45
N ASN A 57 -6.79 2.61 1.07
CA ASN A 57 -7.30 3.68 1.91
C ASN A 57 -6.61 3.64 3.28
N TRP A 58 -6.38 2.45 3.83
CA TRP A 58 -5.56 2.22 5.01
C TRP A 58 -4.98 0.81 5.03
N ILE A 59 -3.91 0.66 5.81
CA ILE A 59 -3.32 -0.63 6.19
C ILE A 59 -3.13 -0.59 7.71
N VAL A 60 -3.66 -1.58 8.42
CA VAL A 60 -3.40 -1.81 9.84
C VAL A 60 -2.63 -3.11 9.98
N VAL A 61 -1.47 -3.05 10.63
CA VAL A 61 -0.61 -4.21 10.87
C VAL A 61 -0.30 -4.40 12.34
N GLU A 62 0.02 -5.63 12.72
CA GLU A 62 0.61 -6.00 14.00
C GLU A 62 2.00 -6.57 13.79
N LEU A 63 2.98 -6.12 14.58
CA LEU A 63 4.36 -6.57 14.46
C LEU A 63 4.69 -7.62 15.50
N PHE A 64 5.19 -8.77 15.05
CA PHE A 64 5.63 -9.87 15.91
C PHE A 64 7.13 -10.11 15.77
N PRO A 65 7.88 -10.33 16.85
CA PRO A 65 9.28 -10.72 16.73
C PRO A 65 9.39 -12.08 16.03
N ARG A 66 10.36 -12.25 15.14
CA ARG A 66 10.61 -13.54 14.48
C ARG A 66 11.28 -14.50 15.45
N LYS A 67 10.58 -15.56 15.88
CA LYS A 67 11.11 -16.64 16.73
C LYS A 67 11.45 -17.88 15.91
N ILE A 68 10.67 -18.15 14.87
CA ILE A 68 10.90 -19.23 13.90
C ILE A 68 11.52 -18.64 12.64
N LYS A 69 12.44 -19.38 12.01
CA LYS A 69 13.04 -18.99 10.73
C LYS A 69 12.69 -20.01 9.66
N PRO A 70 12.26 -19.58 8.46
CA PRO A 70 12.02 -20.50 7.36
C PRO A 70 13.32 -21.19 6.97
N LYS A 71 13.20 -22.47 6.58
CA LYS A 71 14.29 -23.22 5.96
C LYS A 71 14.19 -23.03 4.45
N TYR A 72 14.99 -22.13 3.90
CA TYR A 72 14.92 -21.79 2.48
C TYR A 72 15.47 -22.89 1.58
N ASP A 73 14.83 -23.01 0.41
CA ASP A 73 15.25 -23.81 -0.72
C ASP A 73 16.04 -22.94 -1.74
N THR A 74 16.43 -23.53 -2.85
CA THR A 74 17.02 -22.85 -4.02
C THR A 74 16.00 -22.05 -4.84
N ASP A 75 14.72 -22.45 -4.87
CA ASP A 75 13.66 -21.77 -5.64
C ASP A 75 13.20 -20.49 -4.92
N PRO A 76 13.44 -19.28 -5.50
CA PRO A 76 13.04 -18.01 -4.89
C PRO A 76 11.53 -17.84 -4.73
N ASP A 77 10.72 -18.40 -5.63
CA ASP A 77 9.26 -18.27 -5.56
C ASP A 77 8.69 -19.19 -4.48
N TYR A 78 9.23 -20.41 -4.39
CA TYR A 78 8.91 -21.29 -3.27
C TYR A 78 9.35 -20.70 -1.93
N ASN A 79 10.48 -19.99 -1.88
CA ASN A 79 10.93 -19.30 -0.67
C ASN A 79 9.98 -18.18 -0.20
N ARG A 80 9.21 -17.56 -1.11
CA ARG A 80 8.15 -16.60 -0.73
C ARG A 80 7.02 -17.32 -0.01
N TYR A 81 6.57 -18.45 -0.57
CA TYR A 81 5.57 -19.31 0.07
C TYR A 81 6.05 -19.81 1.43
N LEU A 82 7.29 -20.32 1.54
CA LEU A 82 7.86 -20.77 2.81
C LEU A 82 7.96 -19.64 3.85
N THR A 83 8.26 -18.42 3.41
CA THR A 83 8.28 -17.24 4.29
C THR A 83 6.88 -16.92 4.82
N TRP A 84 5.87 -16.94 3.95
CA TRP A 84 4.48 -16.73 4.32
C TRP A 84 4.01 -17.79 5.32
N LEU A 85 4.22 -19.07 5.02
CA LEU A 85 3.81 -20.19 5.85
C LEU A 85 4.47 -20.12 7.24
N THR A 86 5.79 -19.91 7.29
CA THR A 86 6.52 -19.81 8.56
C THR A 86 6.10 -18.59 9.38
N ALA A 87 5.79 -17.47 8.73
CA ALA A 87 5.33 -16.27 9.43
C ALA A 87 3.98 -16.52 10.11
N HIS A 88 3.02 -17.13 9.41
CA HIS A 88 1.70 -17.45 9.96
C HIS A 88 1.80 -18.42 11.13
N GLU A 89 2.57 -19.51 10.97
CA GLU A 89 2.80 -20.49 12.04
C GLU A 89 3.44 -19.85 13.30
N ASP A 90 4.45 -18.99 13.12
CA ASP A 90 5.10 -18.32 14.25
C ASP A 90 4.18 -17.30 14.93
N ILE A 91 3.43 -16.51 14.15
CA ILE A 91 2.46 -15.56 14.69
C ILE A 91 1.37 -16.29 15.48
N GLU A 92 0.81 -17.38 14.95
CA GLU A 92 -0.22 -18.18 15.60
C GLU A 92 0.28 -18.74 16.94
N LYS A 93 1.44 -19.40 16.97
CA LYS A 93 2.06 -19.90 18.21
C LYS A 93 2.30 -18.80 19.24
N GLN A 94 2.68 -17.60 18.78
CA GLN A 94 2.84 -16.46 19.67
C GLN A 94 1.50 -15.99 20.25
N ARG A 95 0.44 -15.94 19.44
CA ARG A 95 -0.92 -15.59 19.91
C ARG A 95 -1.44 -16.61 20.91
N ASP A 96 -1.23 -17.90 20.67
CA ASP A 96 -1.62 -18.98 21.60
C ASP A 96 -0.90 -18.90 22.94
N SER A 97 0.32 -18.35 22.95
CA SER A 97 1.07 -18.04 24.18
C SER A 97 0.63 -16.74 24.88
N GLY A 98 -0.38 -16.04 24.34
CA GLY A 98 -0.90 -14.77 24.87
C GLY A 98 -0.11 -13.53 24.42
N PHE A 99 0.84 -13.65 23.50
CA PHE A 99 1.61 -12.51 23.02
C PHE A 99 0.81 -11.70 21.99
N HIS A 100 0.81 -10.38 22.17
CA HIS A 100 0.28 -9.42 21.20
C HIS A 100 1.32 -8.36 20.89
N GLY A 101 1.51 -8.11 19.60
CA GLY A 101 2.44 -7.13 19.07
C GLY A 101 1.91 -5.70 19.10
N GLU A 102 2.83 -4.77 18.82
CA GLU A 102 2.47 -3.38 18.58
C GLU A 102 1.73 -3.25 17.24
N LYS A 103 0.67 -2.44 17.24
CA LYS A 103 -0.18 -2.24 16.06
C LYS A 103 0.05 -0.86 15.46
N PHE A 104 0.09 -0.81 14.13
CA PHE A 104 0.37 0.40 13.39
C PHE A 104 -0.63 0.58 12.26
N LEU A 105 -1.12 1.81 12.12
CA LEU A 105 -1.83 2.30 10.94
C LEU A 105 -0.82 2.91 9.98
N VAL A 106 -0.88 2.50 8.72
CA VAL A 106 -0.09 3.03 7.61
C VAL A 106 -1.04 3.58 6.55
N LEU A 107 -0.81 4.83 6.16
CA LEU A 107 -1.44 5.45 5.01
C LEU A 107 -0.43 5.52 3.88
N CYS A 108 -0.81 5.05 2.69
CA CYS A 108 0.04 5.09 1.51
C CYS A 108 -0.76 5.47 0.26
N ASP A 109 -0.13 6.20 -0.65
CA ASP A 109 -0.69 6.54 -1.95
C ASP A 109 -0.02 5.68 -3.03
N LEU A 110 -0.81 5.22 -4.02
CA LEU A 110 -0.26 4.75 -5.29
C LEU A 110 -0.14 5.93 -6.27
N TYR A 111 1.09 6.24 -6.67
CA TYR A 111 1.48 7.42 -7.44
C TYR A 111 2.20 7.04 -8.74
N ASP A 112 1.84 7.70 -9.84
CA ASP A 112 2.56 7.58 -11.11
C ASP A 112 3.76 8.53 -11.10
N LYS A 113 4.96 7.96 -11.07
CA LYS A 113 6.23 8.71 -11.05
C LYS A 113 6.51 9.46 -12.35
N ASN A 114 5.84 9.07 -13.43
CA ASN A 114 5.94 9.71 -14.74
C ASN A 114 4.79 10.69 -15.01
N LYS A 115 3.94 10.95 -13.99
CA LYS A 115 2.89 11.95 -14.09
C LYS A 115 3.48 13.29 -14.54
N ASN A 116 2.88 13.86 -15.58
CA ASN A 116 3.29 15.11 -16.22
C ASN A 116 4.70 15.09 -16.86
N LYS A 117 5.29 13.91 -17.10
CA LYS A 117 6.50 13.78 -17.92
C LYS A 117 6.13 13.53 -19.37
N PHE A 118 6.90 14.13 -20.28
CA PHE A 118 6.68 14.04 -21.72
C PHE A 118 8.01 13.75 -22.42
N THR A 119 7.97 12.94 -23.48
CA THR A 119 9.05 12.86 -24.47
C THR A 119 8.75 13.82 -25.60
N THR A 120 9.77 14.57 -26.03
CA THR A 120 9.67 15.47 -27.18
C THR A 120 10.40 14.82 -28.33
N HIS A 121 9.74 14.74 -29.48
CA HIS A 121 10.36 14.29 -30.73
C HIS A 121 9.93 15.24 -31.83
N THR A 122 10.85 15.46 -32.77
CA THR A 122 10.60 16.30 -33.94
C THR A 122 10.07 15.43 -35.06
N VAL A 123 8.93 15.83 -35.62
CA VAL A 123 8.37 15.21 -36.81
C VAL A 123 8.33 16.21 -37.95
N ILE A 124 8.43 15.72 -39.18
CA ILE A 124 8.12 16.54 -40.36
C ILE A 124 6.61 16.49 -40.56
N ALA A 125 5.93 17.61 -40.28
CA ALA A 125 4.48 17.70 -40.34
C ALA A 125 4.03 19.06 -40.87
N LYS A 126 2.76 19.16 -41.24
CA LYS A 126 2.07 20.40 -41.57
C LYS A 126 0.74 20.47 -40.83
N LYS A 127 0.16 21.66 -40.67
CA LYS A 127 -1.23 21.74 -40.21
C LYS A 127 -2.16 21.25 -41.31
N TYR A 128 -3.32 20.68 -40.94
CA TYR A 128 -4.17 20.00 -41.93
C TYR A 128 -4.65 20.95 -43.06
N TRP A 129 -4.80 22.23 -42.76
CA TRP A 129 -5.24 23.28 -43.70
C TRP A 129 -4.10 23.93 -44.53
N GLU A 130 -2.85 23.56 -44.30
CA GLU A 130 -1.71 24.12 -45.03
C GLU A 130 -1.44 23.33 -46.33
N PRO A 131 -0.85 23.98 -47.36
CA PRO A 131 -0.48 23.31 -48.60
C PRO A 131 0.67 22.32 -48.39
N MET A 132 0.92 21.46 -49.38
CA MET A 132 1.86 20.33 -49.26
C MET A 132 3.32 20.78 -49.18
N GLU A 133 3.64 22.01 -49.55
CA GLU A 133 4.97 22.60 -49.45
C GLU A 133 5.27 23.11 -48.03
N ALA A 134 4.26 23.18 -47.14
CA ALA A 134 4.38 23.75 -45.80
C ALA A 134 4.88 22.77 -44.72
N TYR A 135 5.28 21.54 -45.11
CA TYR A 135 5.86 20.58 -44.18
C TYR A 135 7.13 21.16 -43.55
N ARG A 136 7.16 21.12 -42.22
CA ARG A 136 8.26 21.66 -41.43
C ARG A 136 8.52 20.78 -40.20
N PRO A 137 9.71 20.87 -39.61
CA PRO A 137 9.95 20.30 -38.29
C PRO A 137 8.95 20.88 -37.28
N MET A 138 8.20 20.01 -36.62
CA MET A 138 7.29 20.35 -35.54
C MET A 138 7.61 19.47 -34.33
N GLU A 139 7.68 20.09 -33.15
CA GLU A 139 7.85 19.36 -31.90
C GLU A 139 6.50 18.81 -31.44
N ILE A 140 6.47 17.49 -31.20
CA ILE A 140 5.34 16.82 -30.58
C ILE A 140 5.77 16.32 -29.21
N LYS A 141 4.94 16.60 -28.21
CA LYS A 141 5.11 16.12 -26.83
C LYS A 141 4.17 14.95 -26.59
N ASN A 142 4.73 13.76 -26.40
CA ASN A 142 3.97 12.58 -26.01
C ASN A 142 4.12 12.35 -24.50
N PRO A 143 3.04 12.03 -23.77
CA PRO A 143 3.16 11.58 -22.39
C PRO A 143 4.07 10.36 -22.29
N VAL A 144 4.91 10.32 -21.25
CA VAL A 144 5.65 9.10 -20.90
C VAL A 144 4.68 8.09 -20.31
N ASP A 145 4.88 6.80 -20.61
CA ASP A 145 4.07 5.73 -20.03
C ASP A 145 4.09 5.79 -18.49
N PRO A 146 2.94 5.55 -17.84
CA PRO A 146 2.83 5.68 -16.41
C PRO A 146 3.68 4.60 -15.72
N GLU A 147 4.34 4.98 -14.64
CA GLU A 147 5.08 4.04 -13.81
C GLU A 147 4.71 4.23 -12.35
N TRP A 148 4.02 3.24 -11.79
CA TRP A 148 3.34 3.34 -10.51
C TRP A 148 4.22 2.88 -9.34
N GLU A 149 4.20 3.65 -8.25
CA GLU A 149 4.91 3.33 -7.01
C GLU A 149 4.07 3.68 -5.78
N TYR A 150 4.26 2.92 -4.70
CA TYR A 150 3.66 3.22 -3.40
C TYR A 150 4.49 4.26 -2.65
N ARG A 151 3.83 5.25 -2.06
CA ARG A 151 4.44 6.29 -1.23
C ARG A 151 3.78 6.35 0.13
N VAL A 152 4.57 6.16 1.18
CA VAL A 152 4.09 6.26 2.56
C VAL A 152 3.78 7.72 2.89
N ARG A 153 2.62 7.95 3.48
CA ARG A 153 2.12 9.27 3.88
C ARG A 153 2.18 9.48 5.38
N ALA A 154 1.75 8.49 6.13
CA ALA A 154 1.71 8.54 7.57
C ALA A 154 1.85 7.13 8.13
N VAL A 155 2.47 7.05 9.29
CA VAL A 155 2.56 5.84 10.10
C VAL A 155 2.26 6.23 11.54
N LYS A 156 1.33 5.54 12.19
CA LYS A 156 0.93 5.85 13.55
C LYS A 156 0.70 4.58 14.34
N LYS A 157 1.26 4.49 15.55
CA LYS A 157 0.90 3.43 16.50
C LYS A 157 -0.57 3.59 16.91
N VAL A 158 -1.34 2.51 16.85
CA VAL A 158 -2.77 2.49 17.15
C VAL A 158 -3.11 1.42 18.19
N ASN A 159 -4.19 1.62 18.92
CA ASN A 159 -4.69 0.66 19.92
C ASN A 159 -5.94 -0.09 19.42
N ALA A 160 -6.36 -1.11 20.17
CA ALA A 160 -7.51 -1.94 19.81
C ALA A 160 -8.83 -1.15 19.66
N LYS A 161 -9.03 -0.07 20.41
CA LYS A 161 -10.24 0.78 20.30
C LYS A 161 -10.24 1.54 18.97
N GLN A 162 -9.10 2.07 18.56
CA GLN A 162 -8.95 2.78 17.28
C GLN A 162 -9.12 1.84 16.09
N ILE A 163 -8.56 0.64 16.17
CA ILE A 163 -8.71 -0.38 15.11
C ILE A 163 -10.17 -0.79 14.98
N ARG A 164 -10.82 -1.06 16.11
CA ARG A 164 -12.26 -1.39 16.13
C ARG A 164 -13.11 -0.29 15.51
N TYR A 165 -12.82 0.97 15.83
CA TYR A 165 -13.49 2.10 15.18
C TYR A 165 -13.33 2.08 13.67
N ILE A 166 -12.12 1.85 13.15
CA ILE A 166 -11.86 1.79 11.71
C ILE A 166 -12.68 0.66 11.05
N VAL A 167 -12.66 -0.54 11.63
CA VAL A 167 -13.35 -1.72 11.08
C VAL A 167 -14.87 -1.55 11.14
N GLU A 168 -15.42 -1.12 12.28
CA GLU A 168 -16.87 -0.96 12.46
C GLU A 168 -17.46 0.18 11.63
N ASN A 169 -16.65 1.15 11.20
CA ASN A 169 -17.09 2.33 10.44
C ASN A 169 -16.52 2.35 9.00
N GLU A 170 -16.06 1.21 8.48
CA GLU A 170 -15.37 1.08 7.19
C GLU A 170 -16.08 1.83 6.05
N PHE A 171 -17.37 1.58 5.85
CA PHE A 171 -18.16 2.20 4.78
C PHE A 171 -18.25 3.73 4.92
N GLU A 172 -18.48 4.25 6.13
CA GLU A 172 -18.57 5.69 6.36
C GLU A 172 -17.21 6.37 6.15
N LEU A 173 -16.14 5.71 6.58
CA LEU A 173 -14.77 6.18 6.40
C LEU A 173 -14.38 6.20 4.93
N GLU A 174 -14.68 5.15 4.17
CA GLU A 174 -14.46 5.10 2.73
C GLU A 174 -15.19 6.24 2.00
N GLU A 175 -16.46 6.49 2.35
CA GLU A 175 -17.23 7.62 1.78
C GLU A 175 -16.60 8.98 2.11
N LYS A 176 -16.13 9.18 3.35
CA LYS A 176 -15.41 10.41 3.73
C LYS A 176 -14.11 10.55 2.96
N ILE A 177 -13.36 9.46 2.79
CA ILE A 177 -12.10 9.42 2.03
C ILE A 177 -12.36 9.75 0.56
N ARG A 178 -13.38 9.16 -0.04
CA ARG A 178 -13.79 9.42 -1.42
C ARG A 178 -14.15 10.89 -1.63
N LYS A 179 -14.94 11.48 -0.72
CA LYS A 179 -15.28 12.92 -0.73
C LYS A 179 -14.05 13.80 -0.57
N ASN A 180 -13.12 13.43 0.32
CA ASN A 180 -11.86 14.13 0.54
C ASN A 180 -10.78 13.83 -0.53
N ARG A 181 -11.05 12.87 -1.43
CA ARG A 181 -10.16 12.31 -2.46
C ARG A 181 -8.87 11.65 -1.93
N ARG A 182 -8.71 11.50 -0.62
CA ARG A 182 -7.53 10.88 0.01
C ARG A 182 -7.76 10.54 1.49
N PRO A 183 -7.10 9.48 1.99
CA PRO A 183 -7.13 9.14 3.40
C PRO A 183 -6.30 10.12 4.25
N THR A 184 -6.74 10.32 5.50
CA THR A 184 -5.99 11.09 6.50
C THR A 184 -6.21 10.46 7.88
N LEU A 185 -5.24 10.61 8.78
CA LEU A 185 -5.36 10.14 10.17
C LEU A 185 -6.63 10.68 10.84
N ARG A 186 -6.93 11.96 10.61
CA ARG A 186 -8.13 12.62 11.15
C ARG A 186 -9.44 11.98 10.67
N ILE A 187 -9.54 11.60 9.40
CA ILE A 187 -10.74 10.92 8.90
C ILE A 187 -10.93 9.59 9.64
N LEU A 188 -9.84 8.87 9.89
CA LEU A 188 -9.83 7.58 10.60
C LEU A 188 -9.93 7.72 12.12
N GLY A 189 -10.26 8.90 12.65
CA GLY A 189 -10.38 9.13 14.10
C GLY A 189 -9.07 9.05 14.87
N ILE A 190 -7.93 9.19 14.17
CA ILE A 190 -6.60 9.18 14.77
C ILE A 190 -6.10 10.62 14.87
N GLU A 191 -6.20 11.21 16.05
CA GLU A 191 -5.65 12.54 16.33
C GLU A 191 -4.21 12.45 16.85
N ASP A 192 -3.36 13.39 16.44
CA ASP A 192 -2.13 13.66 17.16
C ASP A 192 -2.50 14.33 18.49
N GLY A 193 -2.00 13.79 19.59
CA GLY A 193 -2.29 14.26 20.94
C GLY A 193 -1.92 15.73 21.13
N ALA A 194 -2.85 16.62 20.83
CA ALA A 194 -2.96 17.94 21.40
C ALA A 194 -4.45 18.28 21.46
N PRO A 195 -5.09 18.30 22.64
CA PRO A 195 -6.44 18.81 22.75
C PRO A 195 -6.45 20.25 22.24
N ARG A 196 -7.36 20.56 21.31
CA ARG A 196 -7.66 21.97 20.99
C ARG A 196 -8.15 22.63 22.27
N SER A 197 -7.31 23.45 22.88
CA SER A 197 -7.73 24.44 23.86
C SER A 197 -8.68 25.40 23.16
N THR A 198 -9.98 25.14 23.23
CA THR A 198 -10.99 26.15 22.96
C THR A 198 -11.17 26.99 24.21
N LYS A 199 -10.16 27.81 24.54
CA LYS A 199 -10.42 29.01 25.32
C LYS A 199 -10.91 30.08 24.34
N ARG A 200 -12.23 30.23 24.26
CA ARG A 200 -12.83 31.49 23.81
C ARG A 200 -12.64 32.48 24.96
N HIS A 201 -11.87 33.54 24.72
CA HIS A 201 -11.95 34.78 25.47
C HIS A 201 -13.11 35.61 24.94
#